data_AF-A0A4Z0K7V5-F1
#
_entry.id   AF-A0A4Z0K7V5-F1
#
_cell.length_a   1.000
_cell.length_b   1.000
_cell.length_c   1.000
_cell.angle_alpha   90.00
_cell.angle_beta   90.00
_cell.angle_gamma   90.00
#
_symmetry.space_group_name_H-M   'P 1'
#
loop_
_entity.id
_entity.type
_entity.pdbx_description
1 polymer ?
#
loop_
_entity_poly.entity_id
_entity_poly.type
_entity_poly.pdbx_seq_one_letter_code
_entity_poly.pdbx_strand_id
1 'polypeptide(L)' 'LLFIQCPQCASKFNGCCSEQCCEELALPEEEQRRRRAGRENGNKIFNKSRGRLNSKLSIPDPAE' A
#
# COMPACT_ATOMS: atom_id res chain seq x y z
N LEU A 1 4.82 -4.16 -1.09
CA LEU A 1 4.35 -2.85 -1.62
C LEU A 1 4.81 -1.80 -0.62
N LEU A 2 5.47 -0.73 -1.06
CA LEU A 2 5.84 0.35 -0.14
C LEU A 2 4.58 1.17 0.16
N PHE A 3 4.17 1.18 1.42
CA PHE A 3 2.98 1.90 1.86
C PHE A 3 3.41 3.03 2.80
N ILE A 4 3.42 4.25 2.26
CA ILE A 4 3.80 5.46 3.01
C ILE A 4 2.54 6.28 3.20
N GLN A 5 2.21 6.61 4.45
CA GLN A 5 1.15 7.54 4.78
C GLN A 5 1.74 8.86 5.26
N CYS A 6 1.11 9.98 4.91
CA CYS A 6 1.39 11.23 5.61
C CYS A 6 0.84 11.17 7.06
N PRO A 7 1.33 12.02 7.98
CA PRO A 7 0.91 11.98 9.39
C PRO A 7 -0.61 12.12 9.57
N GLN A 8 -1.26 12.94 8.74
CA GLN A 8 -2.72 13.15 8.80
C GLN A 8 -3.49 11.88 8.48
N CYS A 9 -3.10 11.16 7.42
CA CYS A 9 -3.74 9.90 7.04
C CYS A 9 -3.46 8.79 8.05
N ALA A 10 -2.23 8.73 8.58
CA ALA A 10 -1.86 7.74 9.59
C ALA A 10 -2.73 7.87 10.84
N SER A 11 -3.01 9.10 11.29
CA SER A 11 -3.92 9.36 12.42
C SER A 11 -5.37 9.05 12.07
N LYS A 12 -5.84 9.43 10.88
CA LYS A 12 -7.23 9.20 10.45
C LYS A 12 -7.58 7.71 10.32
N PHE A 13 -6.67 6.92 9.77
CA PHE A 13 -6.89 5.50 9.47
C PHE A 13 -6.12 4.56 10.39
N ASN A 14 -5.62 5.04 11.52
CA ASN A 14 -4.85 4.22 12.47
C ASN A 14 -3.73 3.40 11.79
N GLY A 15 -3.03 4.00 10.82
CA GLY A 15 -1.97 3.33 10.05
C GLY A 15 -2.46 2.34 8.97
N CYS A 16 -3.76 2.17 8.74
CA CYS A 16 -4.32 1.35 7.67
C CYS A 16 -4.54 2.13 6.37
N CYS A 17 -4.68 1.41 5.25
CA CYS A 17 -4.86 2.01 3.92
C CYS A 17 -6.30 2.39 3.57
N SER A 18 -7.28 1.97 4.37
CA SER A 18 -8.70 2.25 4.18
C SER A 18 -9.48 1.93 5.46
N GLU A 19 -10.71 2.41 5.54
CA GLU A 19 -11.63 2.12 6.67
C GLU A 19 -11.90 0.62 6.80
N GLN A 20 -12.06 -0.10 5.70
CA GLN A 20 -12.22 -1.56 5.68
C GLN A 20 -11.02 -2.26 6.34
N CYS A 21 -9.80 -1.79 6.07
CA CYS A 21 -8.61 -2.35 6.71
C CYS A 21 -8.54 -2.01 8.21
N CYS A 22 -9.03 -0.84 8.63
CA CYS A 22 -9.17 -0.51 10.05
C CYS A 22 -10.15 -1.45 10.76
N GLU A 23 -11.33 -1.67 10.16
CA GLU A 23 -12.37 -2.55 10.68
C GLU A 23 -11.86 -3.98 10.82
N GLU A 24 -11.16 -4.49 9.79
CA GLU A 24 -10.54 -5.80 9.85
C GLU A 24 -9.47 -5.88 10.94
N LEU A 25 -8.64 -4.85 11.09
CA LEU A 25 -7.59 -4.82 12.13
C LEU A 25 -8.15 -4.87 13.56
N ALA A 26 -9.36 -4.34 13.78
CA ALA A 26 -10.02 -4.36 15.09
C ALA A 26 -10.59 -5.74 15.48
N LEU A 27 -10.64 -6.71 14.55
CA LEU A 27 -11.19 -8.05 14.80
C LEU A 27 -10.14 -9.00 15.40
N PRO A 28 -10.56 -10.12 16.01
CA PRO A 28 -9.64 -11.17 16.46
C PRO A 28 -8.81 -11.76 15.31
N GLU A 29 -7.61 -12.27 15.61
CA GLU A 29 -6.68 -12.79 14.59
C GLU A 29 -7.27 -13.89 13.70
N GLU A 30 -8.13 -14.74 14.25
CA GLU A 30 -8.79 -15.81 13.50
C GLU A 30 -9.71 -15.23 12.42
N GLU A 31 -10.49 -14.22 12.77
CA GLU A 31 -11.39 -13.53 11.85
C GLU A 31 -10.61 -12.67 10.84
N GLN A 32 -9.52 -12.03 11.27
CA GLN A 32 -8.59 -11.34 10.37
C GLN A 32 -8.07 -12.29 9.29
N ARG A 33 -7.58 -13.46 9.70
CA ARG A 33 -7.04 -14.46 8.78
C ARG A 33 -8.11 -14.97 7.82
N ARG A 34 -9.32 -15.26 8.33
CA ARG A 34 -10.46 -15.68 7.51
C ARG A 34 -10.83 -14.64 6.47
N ARG A 35 -10.87 -13.36 6.85
CA ARG A 35 -11.17 -12.25 5.94
C ARG A 35 -10.06 -12.02 4.91
N ARG A 36 -8.80 -12.08 5.32
CA ARG A 36 -7.64 -11.83 4.43
C ARG A 36 -7.29 -13.01 3.52
N ALA A 37 -7.79 -14.22 3.83
CA ALA A 37 -7.59 -15.40 3.01
C ALA A 37 -8.02 -15.13 1.54
N GLY A 38 -7.14 -15.47 0.59
CA GLY A 38 -7.39 -15.28 -0.84
C GLY A 38 -7.21 -13.83 -1.35
N ARG A 39 -6.95 -12.85 -0.48
CA ARG A 39 -6.63 -11.45 -0.85
C ARG A 39 -5.12 -11.15 -0.84
N GLU A 40 -4.29 -12.18 -0.73
CA GLU A 40 -2.84 -12.03 -0.62
C GLU A 40 -2.26 -11.49 -1.94
N ASN A 41 -1.67 -10.30 -1.85
CA ASN A 41 -0.87 -9.77 -2.94
C ASN A 41 0.39 -10.63 -3.06
N GLY A 42 0.45 -11.51 -4.07
CA GLY A 42 1.64 -12.30 -4.39
C GLY A 42 2.88 -11.42 -4.61
N ASN A 43 4.05 -12.05 -4.81
CA ASN A 43 5.33 -11.36 -4.90
C ASN A 43 5.33 -10.27 -5.99
N LYS A 44 5.14 -9.00 -5.59
CA LYS A 44 5.25 -7.83 -6.47
C LYS A 44 6.73 -7.45 -6.65
N ILE A 45 7.46 -8.31 -7.37
CA ILE A 45 8.89 -8.12 -7.68
C ILE A 45 9.01 -6.98 -8.70
N PHE A 46 9.37 -5.79 -8.21
CA PHE A 46 9.70 -4.66 -9.07
C PHE A 46 11.19 -4.68 -9.40
N ASN A 47 11.55 -5.22 -10.57
CA ASN A 47 12.95 -5.24 -11.03
C ASN A 47 13.33 -3.86 -11.58
N LYS A 48 14.02 -3.06 -10.76
CA LYS A 48 14.52 -1.73 -11.11
C LYS A 48 15.80 -1.79 -11.97
N SER A 49 16.45 -2.94 -12.07
CA SER A 49 17.75 -3.13 -12.70
C SER A 49 17.69 -4.19 -13.82
N ARG A 50 17.16 -3.79 -14.99
CA ARG A 50 17.59 -4.24 -16.34
C ARG A 50 16.58 -3.82 -17.42
N GLY A 51 16.66 -2.56 -17.85
CA GLY A 51 16.39 -2.18 -19.24
C GLY A 51 14.94 -2.10 -19.76
N ARG A 52 13.90 -2.03 -18.92
CA ARG A 52 12.51 -1.81 -19.39
C ARG A 52 11.68 -0.81 -18.57
N LEU A 53 12.29 0.22 -18.00
CA LEU A 53 11.52 1.41 -17.61
C LEU A 53 11.46 2.36 -18.81
N ASN A 54 10.59 2.06 -19.80
CA ASN A 54 10.17 3.03 -20.84
C ASN A 54 9.16 4.04 -20.28
N SER A 55 9.36 4.49 -19.04
CA SER A 55 8.53 5.52 -18.46
C SER A 55 9.20 6.87 -18.77
N LYS A 56 8.84 7.49 -19.89
CA LYS A 56 8.93 8.95 -20.04
C LYS A 56 8.00 9.56 -18.97
N LEU A 57 8.42 9.56 -17.72
CA LEU A 57 7.75 10.32 -16.68
C LEU A 57 8.27 11.75 -16.84
N SER A 58 7.48 12.58 -17.52
CA SER A 58 7.59 14.03 -17.43
C SER A 58 7.16 14.42 -16.01
N ILE A 59 8.09 14.33 -15.07
CA ILE A 59 7.93 14.89 -13.73
C ILE A 59 8.37 16.35 -13.87
N PRO A 60 7.45 17.34 -13.81
CA PRO A 60 7.85 18.74 -13.81
C PRO A 60 8.66 19.05 -12.56
N ASP A 61 9.61 19.97 -12.70
CA ASP A 61 10.46 20.42 -11.62
C ASP A 61 9.60 21.15 -10.57
N PRO A 62 9.76 20.88 -9.26
CA PRO A 62 9.00 21.56 -8.22
C PRO A 62 9.29 23.06 -8.10
N ALA A 63 10.20 23.61 -8.92
CA ALA A 63 10.47 25.04 -9.04
C ALA A 63 9.80 25.74 -10.24
N GLU A 64 8.93 25.06 -11.01
CA GLU A 64 7.99 25.69 -11.98
C GLU A 64 6.57 25.87 -11.41
#